data_AF-A0A6L2PGB4-F1
#
_entry.id   AF-A0A6L2PGB4-F1
#
_cell.length_a   1.000
_cell.length_b   1.000
_cell.length_c   1.000
_cell.angle_alpha   90.00
_cell.angle_beta   90.00
_cell.angle_gamma   90.00
#
_symmetry.space_group_name_H-M   'P 1'
#
loop_
_entity.id
_entity.type
_entity.pdbx_description
1 polymer ?
#
loop_
_entity_poly.entity_id
_entity_poly.type
_entity_poly.pdbx_seq_one_letter_code
_entity_poly.pdbx_strand_id
1 'polypeptide(L)'
;MKERDYSTRALSYRLGHSTVQSTVLETCDDIVKELKSGVMCISSNEDWEGISFDFWNIWNYPNCLAVLDGKHVTTITAPNSGSLYFNYNQISIVLLALVNVKYNFTAVDIGSYGKHNEGGIFAKWNLGKLQKTKPYTLRKI
;
A
#
# COMPACT_ATOMS: atom_id res chain seq x y z
N MET A 1 11.58 -4.07 -19.83
CA MET A 1 10.42 -4.99 -19.78
C MET A 1 9.28 -4.29 -20.52
N LYS A 2 8.86 -4.74 -21.70
CA LYS A 2 7.71 -4.15 -22.41
C LYS A 2 6.45 -4.55 -21.65
N GLU A 3 5.76 -3.60 -21.02
CA GLU A 3 4.43 -3.85 -20.47
C GLU A 3 3.53 -4.34 -21.62
N ARG A 4 2.84 -5.46 -21.40
CA ARG A 4 1.89 -6.02 -22.38
C ARG A 4 0.62 -5.19 -22.31
N ASP A 5 0.48 -4.26 -23.23
CA ASP A 5 -0.71 -3.43 -23.43
C ASP A 5 -1.98 -4.29 -23.57
N TYR A 6 -3.11 -3.78 -23.07
CA TYR A 6 -4.42 -4.45 -23.12
C TYR A 6 -4.82 -4.83 -24.54
N SER A 7 -4.42 -4.02 -25.53
CA SER A 7 -4.62 -4.31 -26.96
C SER A 7 -3.99 -5.63 -27.40
N THR A 8 -2.81 -5.96 -26.87
CA THR A 8 -2.12 -7.22 -27.20
C THR A 8 -2.85 -8.43 -26.61
N ARG A 9 -3.39 -8.28 -25.41
CA ARG A 9 -4.17 -9.34 -24.73
C ARG A 9 -5.53 -9.53 -25.40
N ALA A 10 -6.21 -8.44 -25.75
CA ALA A 10 -7.45 -8.45 -26.53
C ALA A 10 -7.29 -9.23 -27.84
N LEU A 11 -6.21 -8.97 -28.58
CA LEU A 11 -5.89 -9.72 -29.81
C LEU A 11 -5.65 -11.21 -29.54
N SER A 12 -4.89 -11.54 -28.49
CA SER A 12 -4.54 -12.93 -28.14
C SER A 12 -5.77 -13.77 -27.80
N TYR A 13 -6.75 -13.19 -27.11
CA TYR A 13 -8.00 -13.86 -26.71
C TYR A 13 -9.16 -13.64 -27.69
N ARG A 14 -8.95 -12.86 -28.76
CA ARG A 14 -9.99 -12.45 -29.72
C ARG A 14 -11.19 -11.78 -29.04
N LEU A 15 -10.92 -10.95 -28.02
CA LEU A 15 -11.92 -10.20 -27.26
C LEU A 15 -11.79 -8.71 -27.54
N GLY A 16 -12.84 -7.95 -27.22
CA GLY A 16 -12.79 -6.48 -27.26
C GLY A 16 -11.82 -5.93 -26.21
N HIS A 17 -11.17 -4.79 -26.51
CA HIS A 17 -10.24 -4.13 -25.59
C HIS A 17 -10.90 -3.83 -24.23
N SER A 18 -12.11 -3.24 -24.24
CA SER A 18 -12.88 -2.95 -23.03
C SER A 18 -13.22 -4.20 -22.23
N THR A 19 -13.59 -5.30 -22.89
CA THR A 19 -13.88 -6.58 -22.24
C THR A 19 -12.65 -7.10 -21.49
N VAL A 20 -11.48 -7.16 -22.13
CA VAL A 20 -10.26 -7.61 -21.46
C VAL A 20 -9.87 -6.69 -20.30
N GLN A 21 -10.02 -5.37 -20.47
CA GLN A 21 -9.75 -4.42 -19.41
C GLN A 21 -10.67 -4.65 -18.20
N SER A 22 -11.99 -4.73 -18.42
CA SER A 22 -12.97 -4.99 -17.35
C SER A 22 -12.69 -6.32 -16.65
N THR A 23 -12.47 -7.40 -17.39
CA THR A 23 -12.16 -8.71 -16.79
C THR A 23 -10.91 -8.67 -15.91
N VAL A 24 -9.86 -7.95 -16.33
CA VAL A 24 -8.64 -7.81 -15.51
C VAL A 24 -8.93 -7.03 -14.22
N LEU A 25 -9.68 -5.93 -14.31
CA LEU A 25 -10.04 -5.14 -13.13
C LEU A 25 -10.92 -5.94 -12.16
N GLU A 26 -11.95 -6.62 -12.67
CA GLU A 26 -12.83 -7.49 -11.89
C GLU A 26 -12.03 -8.60 -11.19
N THR A 27 -11.12 -9.26 -11.91
CA THR A 27 -10.28 -10.31 -11.33
C THR A 27 -9.37 -9.75 -10.23
N CYS A 28 -8.79 -8.57 -10.42
CA CYS A 28 -7.98 -7.91 -9.39
C CYS A 28 -8.81 -7.58 -8.14
N ASP A 29 -10.03 -7.07 -8.32
CA ASP A 29 -10.93 -6.74 -7.22
C ASP A 29 -11.33 -7.99 -6.45
N ASP A 30 -11.63 -9.09 -7.13
CA ASP A 30 -11.93 -10.38 -6.51
C ASP A 30 -10.72 -10.93 -5.73
N ILE A 31 -9.51 -10.87 -6.29
CA ILE A 31 -8.28 -11.26 -5.59
C ILE A 31 -8.12 -10.46 -4.30
N VAL A 32 -8.29 -9.14 -4.36
CA VAL A 32 -8.18 -8.28 -3.18
C VAL A 32 -9.25 -8.62 -2.16
N LYS A 33 -10.50 -8.81 -2.60
CA LYS A 33 -11.62 -9.13 -1.73
C LYS A 33 -11.41 -10.44 -0.96
N GLU A 34 -10.95 -11.49 -1.65
CA GLU A 34 -10.76 -12.81 -1.06
C GLU A 34 -9.51 -12.90 -0.17
N LEU A 35 -8.41 -12.24 -0.57
CA LEU A 35 -7.13 -12.35 0.16
C LEU A 35 -6.97 -11.33 1.28
N LYS A 36 -7.71 -10.21 1.26
CA LYS A 36 -7.50 -9.11 2.21
C LYS A 36 -7.64 -9.55 3.66
N SER A 37 -8.65 -10.34 3.99
CA SER A 37 -8.86 -10.81 5.38
C SER A 37 -7.76 -11.76 5.86
N GLY A 38 -7.18 -12.56 4.96
CA GLY A 38 -6.11 -13.50 5.29
C GLY A 38 -4.73 -12.85 5.38
N VAL A 39 -4.47 -11.83 4.56
CA VAL A 39 -3.16 -11.15 4.50
C VAL A 39 -3.07 -10.01 5.52
N MET A 40 -4.16 -9.29 5.78
CA MET A 40 -4.23 -8.15 6.70
C MET A 40 -5.24 -8.44 7.81
N CYS A 41 -4.90 -9.40 8.68
CA CYS A 41 -5.80 -9.96 9.70
C CYS A 41 -5.69 -9.32 11.10
N ILE A 42 -4.87 -8.28 11.28
CA ILE A 42 -4.65 -7.68 12.60
C ILE A 42 -5.85 -6.82 12.97
N SER A 43 -6.57 -7.24 14.00
CA SER A 43 -7.84 -6.60 14.38
C SER A 43 -8.06 -6.47 15.89
N SER A 44 -7.28 -7.19 16.71
CA SER A 44 -7.41 -7.19 18.16
C SER A 44 -6.25 -6.48 18.86
N ASN A 45 -6.43 -6.09 20.12
CA ASN A 45 -5.35 -5.51 20.92
C ASN A 45 -4.28 -6.55 21.23
N GLU A 46 -4.69 -7.80 21.42
CA GLU A 46 -3.84 -8.95 21.67
C GLU A 46 -2.88 -9.19 20.48
N ASP A 47 -3.34 -9.00 19.24
CA ASP A 47 -2.49 -9.07 18.05
C ASP A 47 -1.38 -8.00 18.10
N TRP A 48 -1.74 -6.76 18.47
CA TRP A 48 -0.78 -5.66 18.57
C TRP A 48 0.23 -5.85 19.70
N GLU A 49 -0.22 -6.36 20.85
CA GLU A 49 0.66 -6.74 21.96
C GLU A 49 1.64 -7.82 21.53
N GLY A 50 1.16 -8.87 20.84
CA GLY A 50 1.99 -9.93 20.27
C GLY A 50 3.05 -9.40 19.30
N ILE A 51 2.67 -8.48 18.41
CA ILE A 51 3.63 -7.85 17.49
C ILE A 51 4.68 -7.04 18.25
N SER A 52 4.28 -6.27 19.26
CA SER A 52 5.20 -5.49 20.09
C SER A 52 6.20 -6.35 20.84
N PHE A 53 5.75 -7.51 21.32
CA PHE A 53 6.58 -8.50 21.99
C PHE A 53 7.58 -9.13 21.02
N ASP A 54 7.13 -9.51 19.82
CA ASP A 54 8.00 -10.06 18.79
C ASP A 54 9.07 -9.04 18.34
N PHE A 55 8.73 -7.75 18.19
CA PHE A 55 9.70 -6.69 17.89
C PHE A 55 10.74 -6.52 19.01
N TRP A 56 10.32 -6.59 20.27
CA TRP A 56 11.25 -6.56 21.39
C TRP A 56 12.19 -7.77 21.35
N ASN A 57 11.66 -8.99 21.21
CA ASN A 57 12.50 -10.19 21.26
C ASN A 57 13.49 -10.30 20.10
N ILE A 58 13.07 -9.92 18.89
CA ILE A 58 13.89 -10.12 17.68
C ILE A 58 14.84 -8.95 17.44
N TRP A 59 14.37 -7.71 17.64
CA TRP A 59 15.11 -6.50 17.26
C TRP A 59 15.52 -5.64 18.47
N ASN A 60 15.20 -6.06 19.69
CA ASN A 60 15.37 -5.26 20.90
C ASN A 60 14.72 -3.87 20.78
N TYR A 61 13.57 -3.80 20.10
CA TYR A 61 12.85 -2.57 19.85
C TYR A 61 11.49 -2.61 20.56
N PRO A 62 11.42 -2.17 21.84
CA PRO A 62 10.20 -2.28 22.64
C PRO A 62 9.11 -1.33 22.14
N ASN A 63 7.84 -1.74 22.33
CA ASN A 63 6.64 -0.96 21.97
C ASN A 63 6.49 -0.60 20.48
N CYS A 64 7.19 -1.28 19.57
CA CYS A 64 6.94 -1.13 18.14
C CYS A 64 5.74 -1.96 17.71
N LEU A 65 4.76 -1.31 17.09
CA LEU A 65 3.56 -1.98 16.59
C LEU A 65 3.67 -2.34 15.10
N ALA A 66 4.47 -1.60 14.34
CA ALA A 66 4.76 -1.84 12.93
C ALA A 66 5.86 -0.90 12.45
N VAL A 67 6.49 -1.25 11.33
CA VAL A 67 7.39 -0.39 10.57
C VAL A 67 6.63 0.20 9.39
N LEU A 68 6.83 1.49 9.12
CA LEU A 68 6.24 2.20 7.99
C LEU A 68 7.26 2.30 6.86
N ASP A 69 6.86 1.95 5.63
CA ASP A 69 7.69 2.12 4.43
C ASP A 69 6.83 2.44 3.20
N GLY A 70 7.39 3.21 2.26
CA GLY A 70 6.74 3.64 1.04
C GLY A 70 7.42 3.11 -0.21
N LYS A 71 6.62 2.61 -1.17
CA LYS A 71 7.10 2.22 -2.49
C LYS A 71 6.45 3.06 -3.58
N HIS A 72 7.29 3.70 -4.40
CA HIS A 72 6.84 4.32 -5.64
C HIS A 72 6.58 3.24 -6.69
N VAL A 73 5.32 3.14 -7.11
CA VAL A 73 4.91 2.28 -8.22
C VAL A 73 4.76 3.15 -9.44
N THR A 74 5.61 2.92 -10.45
CA THR A 74 5.55 3.63 -11.73
C THR A 74 4.22 3.34 -12.42
N THR A 75 3.57 4.38 -12.92
CA THR A 75 2.29 4.26 -13.64
C THR A 75 2.33 5.06 -14.92
N ILE A 76 1.51 4.65 -15.88
CA ILE A 76 1.21 5.42 -17.08
C ILE A 76 -0.08 6.19 -16.78
N THR A 77 0.02 7.48 -16.46
CA THR A 77 -1.16 8.34 -16.31
C THR A 77 -1.56 8.93 -17.66
N ALA A 78 -2.81 9.38 -17.76
CA ALA A 78 -3.31 10.06 -18.94
C ALA A 78 -2.46 11.31 -19.27
N PRO A 79 -2.34 11.67 -20.56
CA PRO A 79 -1.72 12.95 -20.95
C PRO A 79 -2.34 14.10 -20.16
N ASN A 80 -1.50 15.05 -19.72
CA ASN A 80 -1.90 16.23 -18.93
C ASN A 80 -2.34 15.98 -17.47
N SER A 81 -1.95 14.87 -16.83
CA SER A 81 -2.22 14.58 -15.41
C SER A 81 -1.55 15.52 -14.39
N GLY A 82 -0.85 16.57 -14.86
CA GLY A 82 -0.11 17.51 -14.02
C GLY A 82 1.13 16.90 -13.34
N SER A 83 1.83 17.71 -12.53
CA SER A 83 3.09 17.33 -11.86
C SER A 83 2.92 16.62 -10.52
N LEU A 84 1.69 16.41 -10.05
CA LEU A 84 1.42 15.79 -8.74
C LEU A 84 1.87 14.33 -8.68
N TYR A 85 1.69 13.58 -9.76
CA TYR A 85 2.16 12.19 -9.86
C TYR A 85 3.64 12.09 -10.27
N PHE A 86 4.27 13.21 -10.63
CA PHE A 86 5.64 13.21 -11.12
C PHE A 86 6.63 13.18 -9.95
N ASN A 87 7.41 12.11 -9.88
CA ASN A 87 8.52 11.95 -8.97
C ASN A 87 9.84 11.89 -9.77
N TYR A 88 10.69 12.89 -9.60
CA TYR A 88 11.97 13.14 -10.28
C TYR A 88 11.95 13.01 -11.82
N ASN A 89 11.75 11.81 -12.36
CA ASN A 89 11.75 11.49 -13.80
C ASN A 89 10.60 10.56 -14.22
N GLN A 90 9.69 10.20 -13.32
CA GLN A 90 8.65 9.21 -13.59
C GLN A 90 7.32 9.60 -12.96
N ILE A 91 6.24 9.18 -13.59
CA ILE A 91 4.90 9.28 -13.04
C ILE A 91 4.70 8.06 -12.14
N SER A 92 4.34 8.29 -10.88
CA SER A 92 4.16 7.24 -9.89
C SER A 92 3.00 7.52 -8.94
N ILE A 93 2.43 6.44 -8.45
CA ILE A 93 1.63 6.42 -7.23
C ILE A 93 2.47 5.84 -6.09
N VAL A 94 2.15 6.21 -4.87
CA VAL A 94 2.79 5.67 -3.66
C VAL A 94 1.89 4.58 -3.09
N LEU A 95 2.50 3.44 -2.83
CA LEU A 95 2.01 2.41 -1.92
C LEU A 95 2.71 2.62 -0.59
N LEU A 96 1.97 3.03 0.44
CA LEU A 96 2.47 3.13 1.81
C LEU A 96 2.00 1.91 2.60
N ALA A 97 2.89 1.26 3.31
CA ALA A 97 2.58 0.04 4.05
C ALA A 97 3.09 0.09 5.49
N LEU A 98 2.30 -0.46 6.40
CA LEU A 98 2.74 -0.89 7.72
C LEU A 98 3.02 -2.38 7.67
N VAL A 99 4.17 -2.77 8.23
CA VAL A 99 4.68 -4.15 8.19
C VAL A 99 5.08 -4.58 9.59
N ASN A 100 4.73 -5.81 9.97
CA ASN A 100 5.16 -6.37 11.26
C ASN A 100 6.57 -6.98 11.16
N VAL A 101 7.07 -7.43 12.30
CA VAL A 101 8.39 -8.06 12.45
C VAL A 101 8.61 -9.31 11.57
N LYS A 102 7.53 -9.98 11.13
CA LYS A 102 7.56 -11.17 10.27
C LYS A 102 7.43 -10.81 8.79
N TYR A 103 7.57 -9.54 8.44
CA TYR A 103 7.42 -9.01 7.08
C TYR A 103 6.00 -9.13 6.50
N ASN A 104 4.98 -9.33 7.34
CA ASN A 104 3.59 -9.35 6.90
C ASN A 104 2.99 -7.93 6.91
N PHE A 105 2.21 -7.62 5.87
CA PHE A 105 1.46 -6.37 5.82
C PHE A 105 0.40 -6.31 6.91
N THR A 106 0.41 -5.25 7.70
CA THR A 106 -0.60 -5.00 8.74
C THR A 106 -1.67 -4.04 8.25
N ALA A 107 -1.26 -3.06 7.45
CA ALA A 107 -2.16 -2.15 6.75
C ALA A 107 -1.45 -1.52 5.54
N VAL A 108 -2.21 -1.15 4.53
CA VAL A 108 -1.71 -0.47 3.33
C VAL A 108 -2.60 0.71 2.93
N ASP A 109 -1.98 1.76 2.40
CA ASP A 109 -2.62 2.90 1.74
C ASP A 109 -2.04 3.02 0.33
N ILE A 110 -2.89 2.92 -0.70
CA ILE A 110 -2.48 2.84 -2.10
C ILE A 110 -3.10 4.00 -2.87
N GLY A 111 -2.30 4.63 -3.75
CA GLY A 111 -2.80 5.62 -4.71
C GLY A 111 -2.46 7.06 -4.35
N SER A 112 -1.69 7.28 -3.29
CA SER A 112 -1.17 8.61 -2.97
C SER A 112 -0.25 9.14 -4.07
N TYR A 113 -0.23 10.46 -4.27
CA TYR A 113 0.57 11.09 -5.32
C TYR A 113 2.07 10.87 -5.12
N GLY A 114 2.78 10.47 -6.18
CA GLY A 114 4.24 10.23 -6.18
C GLY A 114 5.12 11.38 -5.71
N LYS A 115 4.63 12.63 -5.72
CA LYS A 115 5.37 13.78 -5.19
C LYS A 115 5.36 13.89 -3.65
N HIS A 116 4.43 13.22 -2.98
CA HIS A 116 4.33 13.29 -1.52
C HIS A 116 5.35 12.36 -0.87
N ASN A 117 5.94 12.82 0.23
CA ASN A 117 6.73 11.97 1.11
C ASN A 117 5.82 11.09 1.98
N GLU A 118 6.39 10.01 2.50
CA GLU A 118 5.69 9.02 3.33
C GLU A 118 5.04 9.64 4.57
N GLY A 119 5.75 10.53 5.26
CA GLY A 119 5.22 11.21 6.45
C GLY A 119 3.98 12.06 6.16
N GLY A 120 3.95 12.74 5.00
CA GLY A 120 2.80 13.53 4.56
C GLY A 120 1.61 12.66 4.15
N ILE A 121 1.87 11.49 3.56
CA ILE A 121 0.84 10.49 3.23
C ILE A 121 0.26 9.90 4.51
N PHE A 122 1.12 9.43 5.40
CA PHE A 122 0.73 8.86 6.69
C PHE A 122 -0.11 9.83 7.52
N ALA A 123 0.26 11.10 7.56
CA ALA A 123 -0.51 12.14 8.27
C ALA A 123 -1.93 12.34 7.73
N LYS A 124 -2.20 12.01 6.46
CA LYS A 124 -3.51 12.10 5.81
C LYS A 124 -4.30 10.79 5.90
N TRP A 125 -3.61 9.66 6.00
CA TRP A 125 -4.19 8.33 6.19
C TRP A 125 -5.01 8.25 7.47
N ASN A 126 -6.09 7.48 7.46
CA ASN A 126 -7.00 7.35 8.61
C ASN A 126 -6.28 6.83 9.85
N LEU A 127 -5.32 5.90 9.69
CA LEU A 127 -4.50 5.40 10.80
C LEU A 127 -3.63 6.50 11.41
N GLY A 128 -2.95 7.31 10.59
CA GLY A 128 -2.14 8.42 11.10
C GLY A 128 -2.97 9.53 11.76
N LYS A 129 -4.21 9.75 11.31
CA LYS A 129 -5.15 10.67 11.99
C LYS A 129 -5.62 10.13 13.34
N LEU A 130 -5.90 8.83 13.44
CA LEU A 130 -6.28 8.16 14.68
C LEU A 130 -5.15 8.22 15.73
N GLN A 131 -3.91 8.02 15.30
CA GLN A 131 -2.73 8.15 16.18
C GLN A 131 -2.59 9.57 16.77
N LYS A 132 -2.89 10.62 15.99
CA LYS A 132 -2.81 12.01 16.47
C LYS A 132 -3.90 12.36 17.48
N THR A 133 -5.07 11.73 17.38
CA THR A 133 -6.22 12.00 18.25
C THR A 133 -6.21 11.17 19.53
N LYS A 134 -5.56 10.00 19.51
CA LYS A 134 -5.23 9.21 20.70
C LYS A 134 -3.72 8.94 20.73
N PRO A 135 -2.91 9.87 21.26
CA PRO A 135 -1.49 9.66 21.38
C PRO A 135 -1.26 8.57 22.44
N TYR A 136 -1.25 7.30 22.01
CA TYR A 136 -0.41 6.33 22.69
C TYR A 136 1.00 6.90 22.54
N THR A 137 1.60 7.28 23.67
CA THR A 137 2.86 8.02 23.76
C THR A 137 3.99 7.21 23.12
N LEU A 138 4.12 7.26 21.80
CA LEU A 138 5.33 6.88 21.10
C LEU A 138 6.34 8.00 21.37
N ARG A 139 7.13 7.81 22.43
CA ARG A 139 8.33 8.61 22.62
C ARG A 139 9.21 8.34 21.41
N LYS A 140 9.48 9.39 20.63
CA LYS A 140 10.62 9.42 19.73
C LYS A 140 11.85 8.97 20.52
N ILE A 141 12.48 7.89 20.08
CA ILE A 141 13.88 7.60 20.42
C ILE A 141 14.73 8.47 19.50
#